data_AF-A0A433PMI7-F1
#
_entry.id   AF-A0A433PMI7-F1
#
_cell.length_a   1.000
_cell.length_b   1.000
_cell.length_c   1.000
_cell.angle_alpha   90.00
_cell.angle_beta   90.00
_cell.angle_gamma   90.00
#
_symmetry.space_group_name_H-M   'P 1'
#
loop_
_entity.id
_entity.type
_entity.pdbx_description
1 polymer ?
#
loop_
_entity_poly.entity_id
_entity_poly.type
_entity_poly.pdbx_seq_one_letter_code
_entity_poly.pdbx_strand_id
1 'polypeptide(L)'
;MANLLVSLQKGELKLADFGLARAFGIPVRSYSHEVVTLWYRAPDVLMGSRQYSTSIDVWSAGCIFAEMASGRPLFPGGSIQDQLLRIFKVLGTPTEETWPKVTQLPEYKKDFDYFRRIPLETLLPKLEPAGIDLLNKLVEFQPEKRISAEAALSRMYIYFRE
;
A
#
# COMPACT_ATOMS: atom_id res chain seq x y z
N MET A 1 -5.96 12.25 -0.19
CA MET A 1 -7.17 12.04 -1.00
C MET A 1 -6.80 11.09 -2.13
N ALA A 2 -7.63 10.09 -2.38
CA ALA A 2 -7.42 9.17 -3.49
C ALA A 2 -7.77 9.89 -4.80
N ASN A 3 -6.80 9.93 -5.70
CA ASN A 3 -6.79 10.67 -6.96
C ASN A 3 -7.21 9.75 -8.12
N LEU A 4 -8.26 8.96 -7.89
CA LEU A 4 -8.72 7.89 -8.78
C LEU A 4 -10.20 8.10 -9.11
N LEU A 5 -10.49 8.40 -10.37
CA LEU A 5 -11.82 8.42 -10.93
C LEU A 5 -12.14 7.06 -11.53
N VAL A 6 -13.21 6.43 -11.04
CA VAL A 6 -13.70 5.15 -11.57
C VAL A 6 -14.97 5.40 -12.36
N SER A 7 -14.95 5.11 -13.66
CA SER A 7 -16.15 5.07 -14.50
C SER A 7 -16.73 3.66 -14.50
N LEU A 8 -17.69 3.41 -13.62
CA LEU A 8 -18.35 2.10 -13.46
C LEU A 8 -19.10 1.64 -14.72
N GLN A 9 -19.48 2.57 -15.62
CA GLN A 9 -20.15 2.24 -16.88
C GLN A 9 -19.18 1.78 -17.99
N LYS A 10 -17.88 2.08 -17.87
CA LYS A 10 -16.88 1.76 -18.90
C LYS A 10 -15.74 0.87 -18.40
N GLY A 11 -15.70 0.54 -17.11
CA GLY A 11 -14.55 -0.14 -16.50
C GLY A 11 -13.26 0.68 -16.56
N GLU A 12 -13.35 1.99 -16.79
CA GLU A 12 -12.18 2.86 -16.93
C GLU A 12 -11.77 3.43 -15.57
N LEU A 13 -10.52 3.17 -15.18
CA LEU A 13 -9.84 3.80 -14.06
C LEU A 13 -8.98 4.95 -14.59
N LYS A 14 -9.30 6.18 -14.22
CA LYS A 14 -8.54 7.39 -14.61
C LYS A 14 -7.87 7.97 -13.38
N LEU A 15 -6.53 8.03 -13.41
CA LEU A 15 -5.78 8.87 -12.48
C LEU A 15 -6.15 10.32 -12.77
N ALA A 16 -6.72 11.00 -11.79
CA ALA A 16 -6.96 12.43 -11.85
C ALA A 16 -6.07 13.09 -10.82
N ASP A 17 -5.50 14.24 -11.15
CA ASP A 17 -4.70 15.08 -10.25
C ASP A 17 -3.24 14.64 -10.06
N PHE A 18 -2.43 14.97 -11.07
CA PHE A 18 -0.96 15.10 -10.99
C PHE A 18 -0.52 16.37 -10.21
N GLY A 19 -1.45 17.11 -9.59
CA GLY A 19 -1.23 18.46 -9.04
C GLY A 19 -0.67 18.56 -7.63
N LEU A 20 -0.32 17.44 -6.97
CA LEU A 20 0.26 17.44 -5.61
C LEU A 20 1.77 17.18 -5.58
N ALA A 21 2.51 17.47 -6.66
CA ALA A 21 3.93 17.76 -6.54
C ALA A 21 4.11 19.06 -5.73
N ARG A 22 4.08 18.97 -4.40
CA ARG A 22 4.10 20.15 -3.54
C ARG A 22 5.54 20.64 -3.35
N ALA A 23 5.75 21.89 -3.73
CA ALA A 23 6.93 22.67 -3.37
C ALA A 23 7.12 22.73 -1.85
N PHE A 24 8.39 22.71 -1.44
CA PHE A 24 8.88 22.82 -0.08
C PHE A 24 8.22 23.94 0.75
N GLY A 25 7.99 23.67 2.04
CA GLY A 25 8.25 24.69 3.08
C GLY A 25 7.08 25.36 3.82
N ILE A 26 5.89 24.77 3.94
CA ILE A 26 4.83 25.36 4.79
C ILE A 26 4.21 24.30 5.72
N PRO A 27 4.27 24.45 7.05
CA PRO A 27 3.63 23.53 7.97
C PRO A 27 2.11 23.81 7.99
N VAL A 28 1.31 22.86 7.53
CA VAL A 28 -0.15 22.93 7.69
C VAL A 28 -0.55 21.86 8.71
N ARG A 29 -1.01 22.32 9.88
CA ARG A 29 -1.69 21.46 10.87
C ARG A 29 -2.99 20.94 10.26
N SER A 30 -3.01 19.69 9.84
CA SER A 30 -4.20 18.99 9.34
C SER A 30 -4.24 17.55 9.85
N TYR A 31 -4.64 17.37 11.12
CA TYR A 31 -4.68 16.05 11.78
C TYR A 31 -5.51 14.99 11.00
N SER A 32 -6.54 15.37 10.24
CA SER A 32 -7.35 14.42 9.46
C SER A 32 -6.75 14.04 8.11
N HIS A 33 -6.22 15.01 7.36
CA HIS A 33 -5.66 14.76 6.04
C HIS A 33 -4.36 13.98 6.11
N GLU A 34 -3.50 14.26 7.08
CA GLU A 34 -2.25 13.53 7.27
C GLU A 34 -2.51 12.06 7.62
N VAL A 35 -3.52 11.80 8.47
CA VAL A 35 -3.96 10.44 8.82
C VAL A 35 -4.51 9.70 7.60
N VAL A 36 -5.33 10.32 6.74
CA VAL A 36 -5.81 9.66 5.51
C VAL A 36 -4.67 9.36 4.55
N THR A 37 -3.68 10.25 4.41
CA THR A 37 -2.49 9.97 3.58
C THR A 37 -1.59 8.88 4.17
N LEU A 38 -1.71 8.59 5.47
CA LEU A 38 -0.93 7.58 6.15
C LEU A 38 -1.37 6.15 5.77
N TRP A 39 -2.66 5.95 5.52
CA TRP A 39 -3.24 4.62 5.23
C TRP A 39 -2.66 3.96 3.99
N TYR A 40 -2.17 4.78 3.05
CA TYR A 40 -1.61 4.35 1.77
C TYR A 40 -0.08 4.39 1.76
N ARG A 41 0.59 4.77 2.85
CA ARG A 41 2.05 4.93 2.88
C ARG A 41 2.75 3.57 3.02
N ALA A 42 3.79 3.36 2.22
CA ALA A 42 4.56 2.14 2.19
C ALA A 42 5.39 1.93 3.49
N PRO A 43 5.61 0.67 3.92
CA PRO A 43 6.28 0.36 5.18
C PRO A 43 7.75 0.84 5.22
N ASP A 44 8.44 0.85 4.09
CA ASP A 44 9.81 1.36 3.96
C ASP A 44 9.88 2.86 4.23
N VAL A 45 8.92 3.63 3.70
CA VAL A 45 8.80 5.07 3.96
C VAL A 45 8.43 5.34 5.41
N LEU A 46 7.50 4.54 5.97
CA LEU A 46 7.11 4.63 7.39
C LEU A 46 8.28 4.34 8.34
N MET A 47 9.22 3.49 7.92
CA MET A 47 10.44 3.17 8.66
C MET A 47 11.64 4.08 8.30
N GLY A 48 11.40 5.19 7.60
CA GLY A 48 12.41 6.23 7.37
C GLY A 48 13.36 5.97 6.20
N SER A 49 13.02 5.05 5.28
CA SER A 49 13.76 4.92 4.02
C SER A 49 13.79 6.26 3.28
N ARG A 50 14.98 6.66 2.83
CA ARG A 50 15.18 7.86 1.99
C ARG A 50 15.16 7.55 0.50
N GLN A 51 15.02 6.28 0.14
CA GLN A 51 15.00 5.83 -1.24
C GLN A 51 13.60 6.00 -1.80
N TYR A 52 13.33 7.17 -2.36
CA TYR A 52 12.10 7.40 -3.12
C TYR A 52 12.17 6.63 -4.43
N SER A 53 11.23 5.72 -4.62
CA SER A 53 11.09 4.94 -5.85
C SER A 53 9.63 4.85 -6.24
N THR A 54 9.38 4.48 -7.50
CA THR A 54 8.03 4.24 -8.03
C THR A 54 7.29 3.12 -7.28
N SER A 55 8.00 2.29 -6.51
CA SER A 55 7.42 1.21 -5.72
C SER A 55 6.53 1.70 -4.56
N ILE A 56 6.66 2.97 -4.14
CA ILE A 56 5.81 3.60 -3.11
C ILE A 56 4.40 3.84 -3.68
N ASP A 57 4.32 4.25 -4.94
CA ASP A 57 3.04 4.46 -5.64
C ASP A 57 2.34 3.12 -5.89
N VAL A 58 3.10 2.07 -6.21
CA VAL A 58 2.59 0.69 -6.37
C VAL A 58 1.95 0.19 -5.07
N TRP A 59 2.61 0.40 -3.93
CA TRP A 59 2.04 0.04 -2.62
C TRP A 59 0.73 0.79 -2.36
N SER A 60 0.73 2.10 -2.62
CA SER A 60 -0.45 2.96 -2.46
C SER A 60 -1.61 2.45 -3.33
N ALA A 61 -1.33 2.09 -4.58
CA ALA A 61 -2.30 1.50 -5.50
C ALA A 61 -2.85 0.16 -4.99
N GLY A 62 -2.01 -0.70 -4.40
CA GLY A 62 -2.45 -1.93 -3.74
C GLY A 62 -3.42 -1.70 -2.59
N CYS A 63 -3.12 -0.72 -1.73
CA CYS A 63 -4.01 -0.33 -0.63
C CYS A 63 -5.37 0.16 -1.15
N ILE A 64 -5.36 0.99 -2.20
CA ILE A 64 -6.61 1.49 -2.81
C ILE A 64 -7.37 0.37 -3.52
N PHE A 65 -6.68 -0.55 -4.19
CA PHE A 65 -7.30 -1.72 -4.83
C PHE A 65 -8.04 -2.59 -3.82
N ALA A 66 -7.43 -2.89 -2.68
CA ALA A 66 -8.08 -3.61 -1.59
C ALA A 66 -9.26 -2.84 -0.97
N GLU A 67 -9.15 -1.51 -0.88
CA GLU A 67 -10.24 -0.66 -0.40
C GLU A 67 -11.43 -0.66 -1.37
N MET A 68 -11.19 -0.60 -2.68
CA MET A 68 -12.24 -0.72 -3.68
C MET A 68 -12.95 -2.09 -3.61
N ALA A 69 -12.20 -3.17 -3.38
CA ALA A 69 -12.76 -4.51 -3.29
C ALA A 69 -13.59 -4.75 -2.00
N SER A 70 -13.25 -4.08 -0.90
CA SER A 70 -13.90 -4.31 0.41
C SER A 70 -14.79 -3.18 0.91
N GLY A 71 -14.71 -1.99 0.28
CA GLY A 71 -15.37 -0.77 0.73
C GLY A 71 -14.77 -0.15 2.00
N ARG A 72 -13.63 -0.67 2.50
CA ARG A 72 -12.97 -0.21 3.72
C ARG A 72 -11.44 -0.16 3.54
N PRO A 73 -10.74 0.80 4.15
CA PRO A 73 -9.29 0.89 4.05
C PRO A 73 -8.60 -0.37 4.58
N LEU A 74 -7.58 -0.85 3.85
CA LEU A 74 -6.84 -2.05 4.22
C LEU A 74 -6.03 -1.87 5.52
N PHE A 75 -5.42 -0.69 5.69
CA PHE A 75 -4.58 -0.35 6.84
C PHE A 75 -4.95 1.01 7.44
N PRO A 76 -6.02 1.12 8.26
CA PRO A 76 -6.47 2.40 8.80
C PRO A 76 -5.74 2.79 10.08
N GLY A 77 -4.47 3.21 9.99
CA GLY A 77 -3.66 3.64 11.14
C GLY A 77 -3.87 5.10 11.53
N GLY A 78 -3.82 5.39 12.84
CA GLY A 78 -3.91 6.75 13.39
C GLY A 78 -2.57 7.45 13.62
N SER A 79 -1.47 6.70 13.60
CA SER A 79 -0.10 7.18 13.77
C SER A 79 0.87 6.28 12.99
N ILE A 80 2.10 6.71 12.74
CA ILE A 80 3.09 5.90 12.00
C ILE A 80 3.27 4.51 12.64
N GLN A 81 3.33 4.47 13.98
CA GLN A 81 3.47 3.22 14.72
C GLN A 81 2.22 2.34 14.62
N ASP A 82 1.01 2.92 14.72
CA ASP A 82 -0.24 2.18 14.55
C ASP A 82 -0.40 1.67 13.10
N GLN A 83 0.03 2.47 12.12
CA GLN A 83 0.02 2.10 10.70
C GLN A 83 0.91 0.88 10.44
N LEU A 84 2.16 0.90 10.92
CA LEU A 84 3.07 -0.25 10.82
C LEU A 84 2.49 -1.49 11.51
N LEU A 85 1.91 -1.32 12.71
CA LEU A 85 1.30 -2.43 13.44
C LEU A 85 0.15 -3.08 12.65
N ARG A 86 -0.69 -2.27 11.97
CA ARG A 86 -1.79 -2.79 11.13
C ARG A 86 -1.28 -3.51 9.90
N ILE A 87 -0.23 -2.99 9.26
CA ILE A 87 0.43 -3.66 8.14
C ILE A 87 0.95 -5.03 8.61
N PHE A 88 1.66 -5.09 9.73
CA PHE A 88 2.24 -6.34 10.24
C PHE A 88 1.19 -7.35 10.70
N LYS A 89 0.08 -6.90 11.30
CA LYS A 89 -1.05 -7.78 11.66
C LYS A 89 -1.65 -8.51 10.47
N VAL A 90 -1.62 -7.91 9.28
CA VAL A 90 -2.18 -8.50 8.06
C VAL A 90 -1.11 -9.25 7.27
N LEU A 91 0.03 -8.62 6.98
CA LEU A 91 1.05 -9.15 6.09
C LEU A 91 2.12 -9.99 6.80
N GLY A 92 2.10 -10.01 8.14
CA GLY A 92 3.12 -10.61 8.99
C GLY A 92 4.20 -9.60 9.41
N THR A 93 4.85 -9.83 10.54
CA THR A 93 6.00 -9.02 10.97
C THR A 93 7.22 -9.36 10.12
N PRO A 94 7.85 -8.39 9.44
CA PRO A 94 9.01 -8.66 8.61
C PRO A 94 10.21 -9.07 9.48
N THR A 95 10.84 -10.17 9.09
CA THR A 95 12.13 -10.63 9.60
C THR A 95 13.23 -10.37 8.56
N GLU A 96 14.50 -10.45 8.97
CA GLU A 96 15.65 -10.36 8.03
C GLU A 96 15.63 -11.42 6.92
N GLU A 97 14.92 -12.54 7.13
CA GLU A 97 14.69 -13.55 6.09
C GLU A 97 13.67 -13.07 5.05
N THR A 98 12.53 -12.55 5.52
CA THR A 98 11.43 -12.09 4.65
C THR A 98 11.70 -10.72 4.02
N TRP A 99 12.49 -9.86 4.65
CA TRP A 99 12.92 -8.56 4.17
C TRP A 99 14.35 -8.28 4.67
N PRO A 100 15.36 -8.65 3.86
CA PRO A 100 16.74 -8.39 4.19
C PRO A 100 17.00 -6.90 4.41
N LYS A 101 17.76 -6.58 5.47
CA LYS A 101 18.15 -5.22 5.87
C LYS A 101 17.01 -4.36 6.45
N VAL A 102 15.85 -4.94 6.76
CA VAL A 102 14.76 -4.19 7.40
C VAL A 102 15.20 -3.57 8.74
N THR A 103 16.09 -4.24 9.48
CA THR A 103 16.64 -3.75 10.76
C THR A 103 17.60 -2.56 10.59
N GLN A 104 18.05 -2.27 9.37
CA GLN A 104 18.94 -1.15 9.06
C GLN A 104 18.18 0.15 8.74
N LEU A 105 16.85 0.09 8.67
CA LEU A 105 16.04 1.28 8.40
C LEU A 105 16.07 2.24 9.60
N PRO A 106 16.18 3.56 9.39
CA PRO A 106 16.44 4.53 10.46
C PRO A 106 15.43 4.51 11.61
N GLU A 107 14.15 4.27 11.29
CA GLU A 107 13.06 4.28 12.26
C GLU A 107 12.57 2.87 12.60
N TYR A 108 13.35 1.83 12.27
CA TYR A 108 13.01 0.45 12.66
C TYR A 108 13.12 0.27 14.18
N LYS A 109 12.04 -0.21 14.80
CA LYS A 109 12.00 -0.58 16.21
C LYS A 109 12.06 -2.09 16.36
N LYS A 110 12.88 -2.58 17.30
CA LYS A 110 13.03 -4.03 17.57
C LYS A 110 11.86 -4.61 18.37
N ASP A 111 11.03 -3.76 18.95
CA ASP A 111 9.99 -4.14 19.92
C ASP A 111 8.63 -4.40 19.27
N PHE A 112 8.58 -4.70 17.97
CA PHE A 112 7.32 -5.09 17.34
C PHE A 112 6.94 -6.51 17.73
N ASP A 113 5.67 -6.69 18.11
CA ASP A 113 5.10 -8.02 18.28
C ASP A 113 5.22 -8.84 16.99
N TYR A 114 5.43 -10.14 17.13
CA TYR A 114 5.48 -11.06 16.00
C TYR A 114 4.06 -11.46 15.58
N PHE A 115 3.67 -11.09 14.36
CA PHE A 115 2.41 -11.48 13.73
C PHE A 115 2.66 -12.45 12.59
N ARG A 116 1.80 -13.48 12.49
CA ARG A 116 1.76 -14.35 11.32
C ARG A 116 0.98 -13.66 10.20
N ARG A 117 1.41 -13.88 8.95
CA ARG A 117 0.68 -13.40 7.77
C ARG A 117 -0.71 -14.01 7.72
N ILE A 118 -1.71 -13.17 7.51
CA ILE A 118 -3.09 -13.55 7.25
C ILE A 118 -3.26 -13.64 5.72
N PRO A 119 -3.78 -14.74 5.16
CA PRO A 119 -4.07 -14.82 3.74
C PRO A 119 -5.09 -13.74 3.34
N LEU A 120 -4.76 -12.90 2.36
CA LEU A 120 -5.61 -11.78 1.94
C LEU A 120 -7.00 -12.23 1.45
N GLU A 121 -7.10 -13.47 0.98
CA GLU A 121 -8.33 -14.16 0.59
C GLU A 121 -9.37 -14.13 1.72
N THR A 122 -8.90 -14.28 2.97
CA THR A 122 -9.76 -14.29 4.15
C THR A 122 -10.29 -12.90 4.49
N LEU A 123 -9.54 -11.85 4.15
CA LEU A 123 -9.91 -10.46 4.37
C LEU A 123 -10.78 -9.90 3.24
N LEU A 124 -10.61 -10.44 2.03
CA LEU A 124 -11.23 -10.03 0.79
C LEU A 124 -11.91 -11.23 0.09
N PRO A 125 -12.91 -11.88 0.72
CA PRO A 125 -13.51 -13.11 0.19
C PRO A 125 -14.30 -12.91 -1.12
N LYS A 126 -14.59 -11.65 -1.48
CA LYS A 126 -15.26 -11.28 -2.74
C LYS A 126 -14.28 -11.08 -3.89
N LEU A 127 -12.98 -11.02 -3.60
CA LEU A 127 -11.96 -10.81 -4.63
C LEU A 127 -11.55 -12.17 -5.20
N GLU A 128 -11.54 -12.28 -6.52
CA GLU A 128 -11.16 -13.51 -7.20
C GLU A 128 -9.67 -13.85 -6.99
N PRO A 129 -9.27 -15.13 -7.14
CA PRO A 129 -7.89 -15.56 -6.92
C PRO A 129 -6.85 -14.75 -7.71
N ALA A 130 -7.16 -14.34 -8.95
CA ALA A 130 -6.29 -13.51 -9.77
C ALA A 130 -6.11 -12.09 -9.19
N GLY A 131 -7.18 -11.50 -8.64
CA GLY A 131 -7.13 -10.23 -7.94
C GLY A 131 -6.32 -10.33 -6.65
N ILE A 132 -6.44 -11.43 -5.91
CA ILE A 132 -5.62 -11.68 -4.72
C ILE A 132 -4.13 -11.82 -5.06
N ASP A 133 -3.78 -12.54 -6.12
CA ASP A 133 -2.39 -12.65 -6.59
C ASP A 133 -1.82 -11.28 -6.97
N LEU A 134 -2.59 -10.47 -7.71
CA LEU A 134 -2.19 -9.11 -8.04
C LEU A 134 -1.98 -8.26 -6.78
N LEU A 135 -2.93 -8.30 -5.84
CA LEU A 135 -2.84 -7.54 -4.60
C LEU A 135 -1.59 -7.92 -3.78
N ASN A 136 -1.30 -9.22 -3.61
CA ASN A 136 -0.11 -9.68 -2.90
C ASN A 136 1.18 -9.09 -3.50
N LYS A 137 1.25 -8.93 -4.82
CA LYS A 137 2.41 -8.35 -5.52
C LYS A 137 2.48 -6.83 -5.41
N LEU A 138 1.33 -6.15 -5.30
CA LEU A 138 1.26 -4.71 -5.08
C LEU A 138 1.70 -4.35 -3.65
N VAL A 139 1.30 -5.15 -2.64
CA VAL A 139 1.62 -4.93 -1.22
C VAL A 139 2.78 -5.80 -0.72
N GLU A 140 3.76 -6.08 -1.58
CA GLU A 140 5.01 -6.75 -1.18
C GLU A 140 5.86 -5.84 -0.29
N PHE A 141 6.48 -6.39 0.76
CA PHE A 141 7.26 -5.59 1.71
C PHE A 141 8.48 -4.97 1.06
N GLN A 142 9.24 -5.80 0.34
CA GLN A 142 10.49 -5.40 -0.31
C GLN A 142 10.19 -4.51 -1.51
N PRO A 143 10.61 -3.23 -1.50
CA PRO A 143 10.41 -2.30 -2.62
C PRO A 143 10.85 -2.85 -3.97
N GLU A 144 11.93 -3.64 -3.98
CA GLU A 144 12.57 -4.20 -5.17
C GLU A 144 11.83 -5.43 -5.73
N LYS A 145 11.00 -6.08 -4.90
CA LYS A 145 10.17 -7.23 -5.30
C LYS A 145 8.73 -6.83 -5.61
N ARG A 146 8.31 -5.60 -5.27
CA ARG A 146 7.01 -5.07 -5.68
C ARG A 146 6.91 -5.06 -7.21
N ILE A 147 5.76 -5.47 -7.72
CA ILE A 147 5.49 -5.47 -9.16
C ILE A 147 5.61 -4.05 -9.73
N SER A 148 6.16 -3.91 -10.94
CA SER A 148 6.17 -2.61 -11.62
C SER A 148 4.75 -2.19 -12.02
N ALA A 149 4.51 -0.89 -12.14
CA ALA A 149 3.22 -0.37 -12.60
C ALA A 149 2.80 -0.93 -13.98
N GLU A 150 3.75 -1.06 -14.90
CA GLU A 150 3.53 -1.62 -16.23
C GLU A 150 3.08 -3.10 -16.18
N ALA A 151 3.76 -3.92 -15.36
CA ALA A 151 3.41 -5.32 -15.18
C ALA A 151 2.07 -5.49 -14.44
N ALA A 152 1.77 -4.60 -13.50
CA ALA A 152 0.48 -4.56 -12.82
C ALA A 152 -0.66 -4.22 -13.78
N LEU A 153 -0.49 -3.20 -14.63
CA LEU A 153 -1.47 -2.80 -15.64
C LEU A 153 -1.74 -3.92 -16.64
N SER A 154 -0.69 -4.65 -17.05
CA SER A 154 -0.84 -5.78 -17.97
C SER A 154 -1.70 -6.89 -17.37
N ARG A 155 -1.52 -7.18 -16.08
CA ARG A 155 -2.34 -8.16 -15.33
C ARG A 155 -3.76 -7.68 -15.09
N MET A 156 -3.92 -6.39 -14.79
CA MET A 156 -5.22 -5.76 -14.58
C MET A 156 -6.04 -5.73 -15.87
N TYR A 157 -5.42 -5.41 -17.02
CA TYR A 157 -6.09 -5.39 -18.32
C TYR A 157 -6.63 -6.77 -18.74
N ILE A 158 -5.91 -7.85 -18.39
CA ILE A 158 -6.39 -9.21 -18.60
C ILE A 158 -7.63 -9.47 -17.72
N TYR A 159 -7.59 -9.05 -16.46
CA TYR A 159 -8.69 -9.24 -15.50
C TYR A 159 -9.98 -8.51 -15.89
N PHE A 160 -9.91 -7.30 -16.47
CA PHE A 160 -11.10 -6.53 -16.86
C PHE A 160 -11.67 -6.90 -18.24
N ARG A 161 -11.10 -7.88 -18.94
CA ARG A 161 -11.57 -8.34 -20.26
C ARG A 161 -12.33 -9.67 -20.25
N GLU A 162 -12.39 -10.36 -19.11
CA GLU A 162 -13.24 -11.53 -18.88
C GLU A 162 -14.52 -11.13 -18.13
#